data_AF-A0A511WYL3-F1
#
_entry.id   AF-A0A511WYL3-F1
#
_cell.length_a   1.000
_cell.length_b   1.000
_cell.length_c   1.000
_cell.angle_alpha   90.00
_cell.angle_beta   90.00
_cell.angle_gamma   90.00
#
_symmetry.space_group_name_H-M   'P 1'
#
loop_
_entity.id
_entity.type
_entity.pdbx_description
1 polymer ?
#
loop_
_entity_poly.entity_id
_entity_poly.type
_entity_poly.pdbx_seq_one_letter_code
_entity_poly.pdbx_strand_id
1 'polypeptide(L)'
;MADTLRVLDILHDSVVDGPGLRTVIFFSGCPHFCKECHNPESWNIKNGQELTIESLVADVLSNPLTDVTLSGGDPFFQAAVVKKVAKQLKEAGKNIWAYTGYTLEQLLELGGDYTELLSYCDVLVDGPFILAKRNLSLDFRGSSNQRIIELKDVPALQMWNDTP
;
A
#
# COMPACT_ATOMS: atom_id res chain seq x y z
N MET A 1 -23.17 4.07 -7.88
CA MET A 1 -22.11 3.53 -8.74
C MET A 1 -21.25 2.64 -7.86
N ALA A 2 -20.87 1.44 -8.31
CA ALA A 2 -19.99 0.60 -7.52
C ALA A 2 -18.65 1.32 -7.32
N ASP A 3 -18.07 1.24 -6.13
CA ASP A 3 -16.73 1.77 -5.88
C ASP A 3 -15.73 0.88 -6.64
N THR A 4 -15.08 1.44 -7.66
CA THR A 4 -14.06 0.76 -8.44
C THR A 4 -12.69 1.39 -8.22
N LEU A 5 -11.67 0.58 -8.46
CA LEU A 5 -10.26 0.98 -8.38
C LEU A 5 -9.48 0.37 -9.53
N ARG A 6 -8.30 0.91 -9.81
CA ARG A 6 -7.42 0.38 -10.86
C ARG A 6 -6.14 -0.21 -10.28
N VAL A 7 -5.83 -1.41 -10.73
CA VAL A 7 -4.60 -2.14 -10.40
C VAL A 7 -3.92 -2.56 -11.69
N LEU A 8 -2.60 -2.51 -11.71
CA LEU A 8 -1.79 -3.05 -12.79
C LEU A 8 -1.77 -4.57 -12.75
N ASP A 9 -1.58 -5.14 -11.56
CA ASP A 9 -1.44 -6.58 -11.38
C ASP A 9 -1.72 -6.99 -9.92
N ILE A 10 -1.96 -8.29 -9.72
CA ILE A 10 -2.09 -8.94 -8.42
C ILE A 10 -1.13 -10.14 -8.43
N LEU A 11 -0.06 -10.05 -7.65
CA LEU A 11 0.92 -11.13 -7.51
C LEU A 11 0.64 -11.93 -6.26
N HIS A 12 0.28 -13.19 -6.42
CA HIS A 12 0.14 -14.12 -5.31
C HIS A 12 1.48 -14.74 -4.93
N ASP A 13 1.60 -15.16 -3.67
CA ASP A 13 2.72 -15.97 -3.16
C ASP A 13 4.11 -15.30 -3.24
N SER A 14 4.17 -13.97 -3.09
CA SER A 14 5.44 -13.24 -2.98
C SER A 14 6.12 -13.47 -1.63
N VAL A 15 7.45 -13.55 -1.65
CA VAL A 15 8.33 -13.63 -0.47
C VAL A 15 9.33 -12.46 -0.39
N VAL A 16 9.23 -11.49 -1.29
CA VAL A 16 10.18 -10.36 -1.41
C VAL A 16 9.53 -9.00 -1.13
N ASP A 17 8.22 -8.95 -0.96
CA ASP A 17 7.42 -7.73 -0.75
C ASP A 17 6.97 -7.54 0.71
N GLY A 18 7.73 -8.15 1.62
CA GLY A 18 7.51 -8.12 3.06
C GLY A 18 7.78 -9.49 3.68
N PRO A 19 7.78 -9.61 5.02
CA PRO A 19 7.95 -10.87 5.72
C PRO A 19 6.80 -11.85 5.42
N GLY A 20 7.14 -13.14 5.39
CA GLY A 20 6.18 -14.22 5.14
C GLY A 20 5.79 -14.36 3.68
N LEU A 21 4.68 -15.06 3.44
CA LEU A 21 4.09 -15.23 2.12
C LEU A 21 3.00 -14.19 1.92
N ARG A 22 3.02 -13.44 0.82
CA ARG A 22 2.16 -12.27 0.63
C ARG A 22 1.50 -12.24 -0.73
N THR A 23 0.25 -11.79 -0.77
CA THR A 23 -0.41 -11.30 -1.99
C THR A 23 -0.10 -9.82 -2.14
N VAL A 24 0.48 -9.42 -3.26
CA VAL A 24 0.86 -8.03 -3.57
C VAL A 24 -0.11 -7.45 -4.57
N ILE A 25 -0.71 -6.31 -4.20
CA ILE A 25 -1.63 -5.59 -5.07
C ILE A 25 -0.87 -4.38 -5.64
N PHE A 26 -0.63 -4.37 -6.95
CA PHE A 26 0.08 -3.28 -7.62
C PHE A 26 -0.95 -2.27 -8.14
N PHE A 27 -1.19 -1.20 -7.39
CA PHE A 27 -2.15 -0.16 -7.75
C PHE A 27 -1.69 0.71 -8.93
N SER A 28 -2.64 1.21 -9.71
CA SER A 28 -2.41 2.25 -10.71
C SER A 28 -2.48 3.65 -10.08
N GLY A 29 -1.79 4.60 -10.68
CA GLY A 29 -1.64 6.00 -10.27
C GLY A 29 -0.48 6.22 -9.30
N CYS A 30 0.40 7.16 -9.63
CA CYS A 30 1.45 7.63 -8.72
C CYS A 30 1.88 9.05 -9.11
N PRO A 31 1.83 10.04 -8.19
CA PRO A 31 2.17 11.42 -8.50
C PRO A 31 3.67 11.73 -8.37
N HIS A 32 4.50 10.77 -7.96
CA HIS A 32 5.90 11.02 -7.62
C HIS A 32 6.88 11.00 -8.81
N PHE A 33 6.57 10.24 -9.88
CA PHE A 33 7.39 10.16 -11.10
C PHE A 33 8.89 9.92 -10.84
N CYS A 34 9.22 9.03 -9.89
CA CYS A 34 10.59 8.75 -9.49
C CYS A 34 11.46 8.33 -10.70
N LYS A 35 12.68 8.85 -10.78
CA LYS A 35 13.64 8.44 -11.82
C LYS A 35 14.01 6.96 -11.67
N GLU A 36 13.98 6.20 -12.77
CA GLU A 36 14.16 4.73 -12.77
C GLU A 36 13.14 4.02 -11.85
N CYS A 37 11.89 4.48 -11.86
CA CYS A 37 10.79 3.79 -11.20
C CYS A 37 10.69 2.34 -11.71
N HIS A 38 10.41 1.39 -10.82
CA HIS A 38 10.22 -0.01 -11.19
C HIS A 38 8.93 -0.23 -12.01
N ASN A 39 7.89 0.56 -11.72
CA ASN A 39 6.57 0.45 -12.32
C ASN A 39 6.17 1.79 -13.00
N PRO A 40 6.91 2.31 -14.00
CA PRO A 40 6.62 3.61 -14.60
C PRO A 40 5.24 3.66 -15.29
N GLU A 41 4.72 2.52 -15.73
CA GLU A 41 3.36 2.38 -16.25
C GLU A 41 2.29 2.64 -15.19
N SER A 42 2.60 2.52 -13.90
CA SER A 42 1.67 2.86 -12.82
C SER A 42 1.37 4.35 -12.77
N TRP A 43 2.19 5.23 -13.33
CA TRP A 43 1.99 6.68 -13.17
C TRP A 43 0.64 7.16 -13.72
N ASN A 44 0.16 6.54 -14.80
CA ASN A 44 -1.18 6.82 -15.32
C ASN A 44 -2.22 6.03 -14.54
N ILE A 45 -3.06 6.72 -13.76
CA ILE A 45 -4.15 6.10 -12.98
C ILE A 45 -5.13 5.28 -13.83
N LYS A 46 -5.22 5.57 -15.15
CA LYS A 46 -6.11 4.84 -16.07
C LYS A 46 -5.51 3.53 -16.59
N ASN A 47 -4.25 3.23 -16.31
CA ASN A 47 -3.64 1.97 -16.72
C ASN A 47 -4.13 0.79 -15.87
N GLY A 48 -3.86 -0.42 -16.35
CA GLY A 48 -4.26 -1.65 -15.68
C GLY A 48 -5.75 -1.98 -15.86
N GLN A 49 -6.23 -2.86 -14.99
CA GLN A 49 -7.62 -3.32 -14.95
C GLN A 49 -8.41 -2.55 -13.90
N GLU A 50 -9.67 -2.29 -14.21
CA GLU A 50 -10.63 -1.75 -13.25
C GLU A 50 -11.35 -2.91 -12.56
N LEU A 51 -11.29 -2.92 -11.23
CA LEU A 51 -11.89 -3.96 -10.38
C LEU A 51 -12.87 -3.32 -9.42
N THR A 52 -13.87 -4.10 -8.98
CA THR A 52 -14.67 -3.72 -7.82
C THR A 52 -13.93 -4.12 -6.54
N ILE A 53 -14.27 -3.47 -5.43
CA ILE A 53 -13.73 -3.84 -4.11
C ILE A 53 -14.01 -5.32 -3.82
N GLU A 54 -15.23 -5.78 -4.08
CA GLU A 54 -15.66 -7.15 -3.79
C GLU A 54 -14.87 -8.17 -4.58
N SER A 55 -14.64 -7.95 -5.89
CA SER A 55 -13.87 -8.88 -6.71
C SER A 55 -12.41 -8.97 -6.26
N LEU A 56 -11.81 -7.83 -5.91
CA LEU A 56 -10.42 -7.78 -5.45
C LEU A 56 -10.26 -8.46 -4.09
N VAL A 57 -11.13 -8.15 -3.13
CA VAL A 57 -11.07 -8.75 -1.79
C VAL A 57 -11.31 -10.26 -1.86
N ALA A 58 -12.28 -10.71 -2.67
CA ALA A 58 -12.54 -12.14 -2.85
C ALA A 58 -11.33 -12.89 -3.45
N ASP A 59 -10.66 -12.28 -4.43
CA ASP A 59 -9.44 -12.84 -5.03
C ASP A 59 -8.29 -12.93 -4.01
N VAL A 60 -8.01 -11.84 -3.30
CA VAL A 60 -6.95 -11.79 -2.28
C VAL A 60 -7.21 -12.79 -1.15
N LEU A 61 -8.46 -12.93 -0.70
CA LEU A 61 -8.85 -13.84 0.37
C LEU A 61 -9.01 -15.30 -0.07
N SER A 62 -8.93 -15.59 -1.38
CA SER A 62 -8.98 -16.97 -1.89
C SER A 62 -7.83 -17.84 -1.35
N ASN A 63 -6.70 -17.21 -1.02
CA ASN A 63 -5.61 -17.83 -0.29
C ASN A 63 -5.60 -17.33 1.17
N PRO A 64 -6.07 -18.14 2.14
CA PRO A 64 -6.10 -17.72 3.54
C PRO A 64 -4.71 -17.62 4.17
N LEU A 65 -3.68 -18.24 3.56
CA LEU A 65 -2.33 -18.33 4.12
C LEU A 65 -1.47 -17.09 3.90
N THR A 66 -1.84 -16.20 2.97
CA THR A 66 -1.03 -15.04 2.62
C THR A 66 -1.43 -13.80 3.38
N ASP A 67 -0.45 -13.00 3.78
CA ASP A 67 -0.66 -11.61 4.18
C ASP A 67 -0.69 -10.69 2.96
N VAL A 68 -0.87 -9.38 3.12
CA VAL A 68 -1.11 -8.47 1.98
C VAL A 68 -0.10 -7.32 1.93
N THR A 69 0.43 -7.05 0.75
CA THR A 69 1.21 -5.83 0.48
C THR A 69 0.49 -4.94 -0.53
N LEU A 70 0.26 -3.69 -0.16
CA LEU A 70 -0.25 -2.64 -1.04
C LEU A 70 0.95 -1.92 -1.68
N SER A 71 1.11 -2.03 -3.01
CA SER A 71 2.28 -1.54 -3.75
C SER A 71 1.88 -1.02 -5.15
N GLY A 72 2.79 -1.03 -6.13
CA GLY A 72 2.54 -0.60 -7.51
C GLY A 72 2.99 0.82 -7.76
N GLY A 73 2.03 1.69 -8.07
CA GLY A 73 2.21 3.14 -8.08
C GLY A 73 2.24 3.67 -6.65
N ASP A 74 1.15 4.29 -6.22
CA ASP A 74 0.97 4.65 -4.82
C ASP A 74 -0.46 4.31 -4.37
N PRO A 75 -0.66 3.36 -3.43
CA PRO A 75 -1.97 3.00 -2.89
C PRO A 75 -2.73 4.22 -2.32
N PHE A 76 -2.01 5.21 -1.79
CA PHE A 76 -2.61 6.41 -1.23
C PHE A 76 -3.12 7.39 -2.29
N PHE A 77 -2.69 7.25 -3.56
CA PHE A 77 -3.28 8.03 -4.66
C PHE A 77 -4.74 7.66 -4.94
N GLN A 78 -5.16 6.47 -4.53
CA GLN A 78 -6.55 5.99 -4.57
C GLN A 78 -7.15 5.81 -3.16
N ALA A 79 -6.64 6.53 -2.14
CA ALA A 79 -6.94 6.30 -0.72
C ALA A 79 -8.45 6.15 -0.40
N ALA A 80 -9.30 6.98 -1.01
CA ALA A 80 -10.76 6.97 -0.81
C ALA A 80 -11.41 5.59 -1.03
N VAL A 81 -10.91 4.83 -2.02
CA VAL A 81 -11.40 3.49 -2.35
C VAL A 81 -10.53 2.42 -1.69
N VAL A 82 -9.21 2.61 -1.67
CA VAL A 82 -8.27 1.63 -1.11
C VAL A 82 -8.47 1.43 0.39
N LYS A 83 -8.87 2.46 1.16
CA LYS A 83 -9.20 2.31 2.58
C LYS A 83 -10.30 1.28 2.83
N LYS A 84 -11.26 1.15 1.92
CA LYS A 84 -12.35 0.17 2.01
C LYS A 84 -11.84 -1.25 1.78
N VAL A 85 -10.90 -1.44 0.84
CA VAL A 85 -10.20 -2.71 0.62
C VAL A 85 -9.38 -3.07 1.85
N ALA A 86 -8.55 -2.16 2.34
CA ALA A 86 -7.70 -2.38 3.51
C ALA A 86 -8.52 -2.73 4.76
N LYS A 87 -9.64 -2.04 4.99
CA LYS A 87 -10.58 -2.36 6.07
C LYS A 87 -11.07 -3.81 6.00
N GLN A 88 -11.58 -4.26 4.86
CA GLN A 88 -12.10 -5.62 4.71
C GLN A 88 -11.00 -6.68 4.89
N LEU A 89 -9.80 -6.43 4.37
CA LEU A 89 -8.66 -7.33 4.57
C LEU A 89 -8.22 -7.38 6.04
N LYS A 90 -8.25 -6.24 6.74
CA LYS A 90 -7.91 -6.14 8.16
C LYS A 90 -8.94 -6.87 9.03
N GLU A 91 -10.23 -6.71 8.73
CA GLU A 91 -11.33 -7.45 9.37
C GLU A 91 -11.23 -8.97 9.14
N ALA A 92 -10.70 -9.38 7.98
CA ALA A 92 -10.38 -10.78 7.68
C ALA A 92 -9.08 -11.28 8.35
N GLY A 93 -8.45 -10.46 9.21
CA GLY A 93 -7.28 -10.84 10.00
C GLY A 93 -5.96 -10.81 9.25
N LYS A 94 -5.89 -10.17 8.08
CA LYS A 94 -4.64 -10.06 7.31
C LYS A 94 -3.70 -9.01 7.92
N ASN A 95 -2.40 -9.31 7.92
CA ASN A 95 -1.37 -8.30 8.14
C ASN A 95 -1.13 -7.51 6.85
N ILE A 96 -1.12 -6.17 6.94
CA ILE A 96 -1.09 -5.29 5.78
C ILE A 96 0.18 -4.42 5.80
N TRP A 97 1.00 -4.58 4.76
CA TRP A 97 2.12 -3.69 4.47
C TRP A 97 1.69 -2.70 3.37
N ALA A 98 2.14 -1.46 3.45
CA ALA A 98 1.88 -0.45 2.42
C ALA A 98 3.15 0.27 2.01
N TYR A 99 3.40 0.36 0.70
CA TYR A 99 4.47 1.14 0.10
C TYR A 99 3.93 2.47 -0.41
N THR A 100 4.65 3.56 -0.17
CA THR A 100 4.23 4.89 -0.63
C THR A 100 5.43 5.80 -0.88
N GLY A 101 5.28 6.75 -1.80
CA GLY A 101 6.23 7.85 -1.97
C GLY A 101 6.04 9.01 -1.00
N TYR A 102 4.93 9.04 -0.25
CA TYR A 102 4.72 9.98 0.84
C TYR A 102 5.50 9.57 2.09
N THR A 103 5.84 10.52 2.96
CA THR A 103 6.30 10.19 4.31
C THR A 103 5.10 10.01 5.25
N LEU A 104 5.28 9.27 6.35
CA LEU A 104 4.28 9.15 7.41
C LEU A 104 3.73 10.52 7.84
N GLU A 105 4.60 11.49 8.04
CA GLU A 105 4.23 12.83 8.49
C GLU A 105 3.34 13.54 7.44
N GLN A 106 3.65 13.39 6.16
CA GLN A 106 2.82 13.93 5.07
C GLN A 106 1.44 13.27 5.03
N LEU A 107 1.37 11.95 5.22
CA LEU A 107 0.08 11.24 5.26
C LEU A 107 -0.78 11.68 6.44
N LEU A 108 -0.18 11.87 7.62
CA LEU A 108 -0.89 12.35 8.81
C LEU A 108 -1.37 13.79 8.63
N GLU A 109 -0.57 14.65 7.99
CA GLU A 109 -0.94 16.04 7.68
C GLU A 109 -2.07 16.13 6.65
N LEU A 110 -2.05 15.27 5.62
CA LEU A 110 -3.12 15.20 4.61
C LEU A 110 -4.47 14.80 5.22
N GLY A 111 -4.46 13.93 6.23
CA GLY A 111 -5.67 13.58 6.98
C GLY A 111 -6.69 12.78 6.16
N GLY A 112 -7.91 12.70 6.68
CA GLY A 112 -9.06 12.10 5.98
C GLY A 112 -8.81 10.67 5.50
N ASP A 113 -9.05 10.42 4.21
CA ASP A 113 -8.90 9.09 3.60
C ASP A 113 -7.47 8.53 3.72
N TYR A 114 -6.44 9.39 3.78
CA TYR A 114 -5.05 8.97 3.91
C TYR A 114 -4.78 8.38 5.29
N THR A 115 -5.17 9.11 6.35
CA THR A 115 -5.00 8.63 7.73
C THR A 115 -5.89 7.42 8.00
N GLU A 116 -7.10 7.37 7.44
CA GLU A 116 -7.98 6.21 7.58
C GLU A 116 -7.42 4.97 6.87
N LEU A 117 -6.87 5.09 5.66
CA LEU A 117 -6.16 3.98 5.03
C LEU A 117 -4.97 3.52 5.89
N LEU A 118 -4.22 4.48 6.42
CA LEU A 118 -3.05 4.21 7.25
C LEU A 118 -3.42 3.46 8.54
N SER A 119 -4.58 3.72 9.15
CA SER A 119 -5.01 3.04 10.39
C SER A 119 -5.35 1.56 10.20
N TYR A 120 -5.61 1.12 8.97
CA TYR A 120 -5.79 -0.31 8.66
C TYR A 120 -4.48 -1.04 8.35
N CYS A 121 -3.39 -0.31 8.12
CA CYS A 121 -2.08 -0.88 7.80
C CYS A 121 -1.29 -1.24 9.07
N ASP A 122 -0.44 -2.26 8.99
CA ASP A 122 0.46 -2.68 10.07
C ASP A 122 1.86 -2.08 9.91
N VAL A 123 2.38 -2.06 8.69
CA VAL A 123 3.71 -1.54 8.37
C VAL A 123 3.64 -0.61 7.17
N LEU A 124 4.31 0.54 7.29
CA LEU A 124 4.49 1.50 6.20
C LEU A 124 5.95 1.49 5.73
N VAL A 125 6.16 1.31 4.42
CA VAL A 125 7.42 1.61 3.76
C VAL A 125 7.28 2.95 3.07
N ASP A 126 7.87 3.98 3.65
CA ASP A 126 7.58 5.37 3.30
C ASP A 126 8.71 6.07 2.54
N GLY A 127 8.35 7.16 1.85
CA GLY A 127 9.26 8.03 1.12
C GLY A 127 9.54 7.61 -0.33
N PRO A 128 9.88 8.57 -1.21
CA PRO A 128 10.04 8.31 -2.63
C PRO A 128 11.32 7.50 -2.89
N PHE A 129 11.33 6.75 -3.98
CA PHE A 129 12.56 6.13 -4.47
C PHE A 129 13.56 7.19 -4.94
N ILE A 130 14.78 7.16 -4.40
CA ILE A 130 15.86 8.06 -4.82
C ILE A 130 17.00 7.24 -5.43
N LEU A 131 17.21 7.37 -6.75
CA LEU A 131 18.23 6.62 -7.50
C LEU A 131 19.64 6.77 -6.91
N ALA A 132 20.03 7.97 -6.47
CA ALA A 132 21.34 8.21 -5.86
C ALA A 132 21.53 7.49 -4.52
N LYS A 133 20.44 7.05 -3.88
CA LYS A 133 20.41 6.31 -2.63
C LYS A 133 20.02 4.84 -2.83
N ARG A 134 19.95 4.37 -4.09
CA ARG A 134 19.59 2.99 -4.42
C ARG A 134 20.57 2.03 -3.75
N ASN A 135 20.03 1.03 -3.06
CA ASN A 135 20.84 0.01 -2.42
C ASN A 135 20.08 -1.33 -2.44
N LEU A 136 20.65 -2.32 -3.14
CA LEU A 136 20.04 -3.64 -3.36
C LEU A 136 20.19 -4.59 -2.17
N SER A 137 20.99 -4.22 -1.17
CA SER A 137 21.19 -5.02 0.05
C SER A 137 20.26 -4.58 1.19
N LEU A 138 19.35 -3.63 0.95
CA LEU A 138 18.34 -3.24 1.93
C LEU A 138 17.15 -4.19 1.86
N ASP A 139 16.73 -4.68 3.01
CA ASP A 139 15.51 -5.47 3.09
C ASP A 139 14.30 -4.61 2.72
N PHE A 140 13.48 -5.11 1.79
CA PHE A 140 12.14 -4.61 1.47
C PHE A 140 12.06 -3.14 1.04
N ARG A 141 13.15 -2.46 0.66
CA ARG A 141 13.13 -1.08 0.17
C ARG A 141 14.22 -0.83 -0.86
N GLY A 142 13.92 0.06 -1.83
CA GLY A 142 14.82 0.30 -2.96
C GLY A 142 15.90 1.34 -2.69
N SER A 143 15.70 2.24 -1.73
CA SER A 143 16.62 3.35 -1.45
C SER A 143 16.75 3.65 0.04
N SER A 144 17.93 4.08 0.48
CA SER A 144 18.28 4.22 1.90
C SER A 144 17.54 5.34 2.65
N ASN A 145 16.85 6.23 1.95
CA ASN A 145 15.96 7.22 2.57
C ASN A 145 14.60 6.65 2.98
N GLN A 146 14.19 5.52 2.41
CA GLN A 146 12.88 4.95 2.71
C GLN A 146 12.92 4.32 4.11
N ARG A 147 11.88 4.50 4.91
CA ARG A 147 11.81 3.95 6.28
C ARG A 147 10.81 2.81 6.30
N ILE A 148 11.07 1.79 7.11
CA ILE A 148 10.09 0.75 7.45
C ILE A 148 9.58 1.11 8.84
N ILE A 149 8.28 1.37 8.96
CA ILE A 149 7.66 1.92 10.17
C ILE A 149 6.55 0.96 10.61
N GLU A 150 6.69 0.43 11.81
CA GLU A 150 5.62 -0.32 12.51
C GLU A 150 4.55 0.66 13.00
N LEU A 151 3.35 0.60 12.43
CA LEU A 151 2.31 1.60 12.66
C LEU A 151 1.64 1.48 14.03
N LYS A 152 1.71 0.31 14.67
CA LYS A 152 1.30 0.12 16.07
C LYS A 152 2.03 1.05 17.04
N ASP A 153 3.25 1.46 16.71
CA ASP A 153 4.08 2.31 17.56
C ASP A 153 3.85 3.81 17.30
N VAL A 154 2.95 4.17 16.36
CA VAL A 154 2.63 5.56 16.00
C VAL A 154 1.47 6.09 16.86
N PRO A 155 1.71 7.00 17.83
CA PRO A 155 0.67 7.41 18.78
C PRO A 155 -0.53 8.11 18.12
N ALA A 156 -0.30 8.84 17.03
CA ALA A 156 -1.36 9.55 16.31
C ALA A 156 -2.42 8.61 15.72
N LEU A 157 -2.07 7.35 15.43
CA LEU A 157 -2.99 6.34 14.90
C LEU A 157 -3.72 5.58 16.01
N GLN A 158 -3.16 5.52 17.21
CA GLN A 158 -3.85 4.90 18.36
C GLN A 158 -5.14 5.64 18.69
N MET A 159 -5.13 6.98 18.60
CA MET A 159 -6.32 7.80 18.81
C MET A 159 -7.42 7.60 17.75
N TRP A 160 -7.05 7.15 16.55
CA TRP A 160 -8.02 6.84 15.49
C TRP A 160 -8.79 5.55 15.78
N ASN A 161 -8.12 4.53 16.33
CA ASN A 161 -8.73 3.25 16.68
C ASN A 161 -9.68 3.34 17.89
N ASP A 162 -9.58 4.42 18.68
CA ASP A 162 -10.44 4.69 19.84
C ASP A 162 -11.69 5.53 19.50
N THR A 163 -11.90 5.89 18.22
CA THR A 163 -13.08 6.65 17.79
C THR A 163 -14.19 5.66 17.35
N PRO A 164 -15.38 5.68 18.00
CA PRO A 164 -16.43 4.67 17.79
C PRO A 164 -17.09 4.69 16.42
#